data_AF-A0A7R9YRX8-F1
#
_entry.id   AF-A0A7R9YRX8-F1
#
_cell.length_a   1.000
_cell.length_b   1.000
_cell.length_c   1.000
_cell.angle_alpha   90.00
_cell.angle_beta   90.00
_cell.angle_gamma   90.00
#
_symmetry.space_group_name_H-M   'P 1'
#
loop_
_entity.id
_entity.type
_entity.pdbx_description
1 polymer ?
#
loop_
_entity_poly.entity_id
_entity_poly.type
_entity_poly.pdbx_seq_one_letter_code
_entity_poly.pdbx_strand_id
1 'polypeptide(L)'
;FNVHKAIKVPEVFYREVETNADFNKCRDDIDFLADEIRKFEVRLAEMMDIGLPLQLIHGDLHFDNVMVVGDRVSGLLDFEFCSFDFRAMELAVALSKYVGEDDPLVLCERFVTGYVQHGQLTAAEIKALPDLINLRIFSNAIYFTGRAIAGEDSLESLT
;
A
#
# COMPACT_ATOMS: atom_id res chain seq x y z
N PHE A 1 -7.14 -6.54 6.26
CA PHE A 1 -8.41 -5.91 5.79
C PHE A 1 -9.03 -4.88 6.73
N ASN A 2 -8.53 -4.65 7.95
CA ASN A 2 -9.06 -3.56 8.79
C ASN A 2 -8.32 -2.24 8.48
N VAL A 3 -8.64 -1.65 7.32
CA VAL A 3 -7.94 -0.48 6.77
C VAL A 3 -8.67 0.83 7.00
N HIS A 4 -10.00 0.83 7.03
CA HIS A 4 -10.81 2.03 7.35
C HIS A 4 -12.04 1.66 8.17
N LYS A 5 -12.47 2.55 9.08
CA LYS A 5 -13.62 2.32 9.98
C LYS A 5 -14.93 1.99 9.25
N ALA A 6 -15.08 2.46 8.01
CA ALA A 6 -16.24 2.20 7.16
C ALA A 6 -16.23 0.80 6.53
N ILE A 7 -15.05 0.18 6.37
CA ILE A 7 -14.86 -1.14 5.78
C ILE A 7 -14.26 -2.06 6.83
N LYS A 8 -15.14 -2.61 7.67
CA LYS A 8 -14.75 -3.51 8.75
C LYS A 8 -14.47 -4.95 8.29
N VAL A 9 -15.04 -5.32 7.14
CA VAL A 9 -14.86 -6.64 6.50
C VAL A 9 -14.79 -6.46 4.97
N PRO A 10 -14.02 -7.29 4.23
CA PRO A 10 -13.81 -7.14 2.78
C PRO A 10 -15.10 -7.11 1.96
N GLU A 11 -16.13 -7.80 2.40
CA GLU A 11 -17.44 -7.90 1.73
C GLU A 11 -18.13 -6.55 1.60
N VAL A 12 -17.84 -5.59 2.51
CA VAL A 12 -18.35 -4.22 2.38
C VAL A 12 -17.75 -3.54 1.15
N PHE A 13 -16.43 -3.67 0.94
CA PHE A 13 -15.77 -3.12 -0.24
C PHE A 13 -16.37 -3.70 -1.53
N TYR A 14 -16.47 -5.03 -1.64
CA TYR A 14 -16.99 -5.68 -2.84
C TYR A 14 -18.44 -5.28 -3.16
N ARG A 15 -19.30 -5.21 -2.14
CA ARG A 15 -20.69 -4.76 -2.33
C ARG A 15 -20.77 -3.31 -2.80
N GLU A 16 -19.92 -2.45 -2.27
CA GLU A 16 -19.88 -1.03 -2.67
C GLU A 16 -19.41 -0.88 -4.11
N VAL A 17 -18.38 -1.61 -4.51
CA VAL A 17 -17.96 -1.67 -5.92
C VAL A 17 -19.12 -2.12 -6.82
N GLU A 18 -19.85 -3.16 -6.45
CA GLU A 18 -20.95 -3.71 -7.25
C GLU A 18 -22.18 -2.80 -7.33
N THR A 19 -22.53 -2.11 -6.25
CA THR A 19 -23.85 -1.43 -6.12
C THR A 19 -23.79 0.09 -6.18
N ASN A 20 -22.63 0.71 -5.88
CA ASN A 20 -22.52 2.15 -5.86
C ASN A 20 -22.30 2.69 -7.28
N ALA A 21 -23.26 3.49 -7.76
CA ALA A 21 -23.25 4.04 -9.11
C ALA A 21 -22.12 5.06 -9.35
N ASP A 22 -21.51 5.62 -8.30
CA ASP A 22 -20.41 6.58 -8.46
C ASP A 22 -19.17 5.91 -9.07
N PHE A 23 -18.99 4.60 -8.86
CA PHE A 23 -17.94 3.80 -9.51
C PHE A 23 -18.13 3.63 -11.02
N ASN A 24 -19.29 3.99 -11.58
CA ASN A 24 -19.49 3.94 -13.04
C ASN A 24 -18.51 4.86 -13.80
N LYS A 25 -17.91 5.85 -13.13
CA LYS A 25 -16.88 6.73 -13.71
C LYS A 25 -15.54 6.02 -13.93
N CYS A 26 -15.27 4.93 -13.21
CA CYS A 26 -14.03 4.14 -13.28
C CYS A 26 -14.32 2.63 -13.27
N ARG A 27 -15.44 2.22 -13.87
CA ARG A 27 -16.01 0.85 -13.75
C ARG A 27 -15.00 -0.24 -14.10
N ASP A 28 -14.36 -0.11 -15.26
CA ASP A 28 -13.43 -1.14 -15.73
C ASP A 28 -12.22 -1.28 -14.79
N ASP A 29 -11.68 -0.17 -14.30
CA ASP A 29 -10.52 -0.14 -13.41
C ASP A 29 -10.84 -0.70 -12.02
N ILE A 30 -11.98 -0.30 -11.43
CA ILE A 30 -12.36 -0.79 -10.09
C ILE A 30 -12.80 -2.25 -10.10
N ASP A 31 -13.44 -2.72 -11.16
CA ASP A 31 -13.82 -4.13 -11.30
C ASP A 31 -12.55 -4.99 -11.46
N PHE A 32 -11.60 -4.55 -12.30
CA PHE A 32 -10.28 -5.18 -12.40
C PHE A 32 -9.57 -5.25 -11.04
N LEU A 33 -9.54 -4.13 -10.32
CA LEU A 33 -8.89 -4.04 -9.02
C LEU A 33 -9.55 -4.96 -7.99
N ALA A 34 -10.88 -5.00 -7.94
CA ALA A 34 -11.62 -5.89 -7.05
C ALA A 34 -11.31 -7.36 -7.32
N ASP A 35 -11.21 -7.75 -8.60
CA ASP A 35 -10.83 -9.12 -8.98
C ASP A 35 -9.38 -9.46 -8.61
N GLU A 36 -8.44 -8.53 -8.75
CA GLU A 36 -7.06 -8.73 -8.31
C GLU A 36 -6.95 -8.85 -6.78
N ILE A 37 -7.71 -8.05 -6.01
CA ILE A 37 -7.77 -8.15 -4.55
C ILE A 37 -8.30 -9.52 -4.13
N ARG A 38 -9.38 -10.02 -4.76
CA ARG A 38 -9.92 -11.37 -4.48
C ARG A 38 -8.90 -12.47 -4.73
N LYS A 39 -8.15 -12.39 -5.83
CA LYS A 39 -7.06 -13.36 -6.13
C LYS A 39 -5.94 -13.26 -5.10
N PHE A 40 -5.63 -12.04 -4.65
CA PHE A 40 -4.57 -11.80 -3.69
C PHE A 40 -4.91 -12.28 -2.28
N GLU A 41 -6.17 -12.26 -1.86
CA GLU A 41 -6.62 -12.78 -0.55
C GLU A 41 -6.11 -14.22 -0.28
N VAL A 42 -6.09 -15.07 -1.31
CA VAL A 42 -5.55 -16.44 -1.22
C VAL A 42 -4.04 -16.42 -0.94
N ARG A 43 -3.29 -15.59 -1.66
CA ARG A 43 -1.82 -15.46 -1.49
C ARG A 43 -1.46 -14.84 -0.15
N LEU A 44 -2.24 -13.87 0.32
CA LEU A 44 -2.02 -13.22 1.60
C LEU A 44 -2.08 -14.23 2.75
N ALA A 45 -3.02 -15.17 2.72
CA ALA A 45 -3.11 -16.24 3.70
C ALA A 45 -1.82 -17.10 3.72
N GLU A 46 -1.31 -17.47 2.55
CA GLU A 46 -0.04 -18.22 2.43
C GLU A 46 1.16 -17.42 2.96
N MET A 47 1.19 -16.10 2.73
CA MET A 47 2.26 -15.22 3.21
C MET A 47 2.27 -15.09 4.74
N MET A 48 1.10 -15.05 5.38
CA MET A 48 1.01 -14.97 6.84
C MET A 48 1.67 -16.17 7.52
N ASP A 49 1.66 -17.35 6.88
CA ASP A 49 2.29 -18.57 7.40
C ASP A 49 3.82 -18.60 7.26
N ILE A 50 4.40 -17.74 6.40
CA ILE A 50 5.87 -17.69 6.17
C ILE A 50 6.63 -17.18 7.40
N GLY A 51 5.96 -16.40 8.28
CA GLY A 51 6.58 -15.87 9.49
C GLY A 51 7.67 -14.82 9.21
N LEU A 52 7.36 -13.82 8.40
CA LEU A 52 8.29 -12.72 8.11
C LEU A 52 8.63 -11.91 9.39
N PRO A 53 9.85 -11.34 9.48
CA PRO A 53 10.21 -10.49 10.62
C PRO A 53 9.25 -9.32 10.81
N LEU A 54 8.84 -9.07 12.06
CA LEU A 54 8.01 -7.92 12.43
C LEU A 54 8.85 -6.79 13.03
N GLN A 55 8.45 -5.55 12.81
CA GLN A 55 9.01 -4.38 13.50
C GLN A 55 7.96 -3.26 13.61
N LEU A 56 8.27 -2.23 14.40
CA LEU A 56 7.55 -0.97 14.32
C LEU A 56 7.86 -0.30 12.98
N ILE A 57 6.84 -0.05 12.18
CA ILE A 57 6.92 0.66 10.90
C ILE A 57 6.22 2.02 11.00
N HIS A 58 6.60 2.94 10.13
CA HIS A 58 5.90 4.20 9.89
C HIS A 58 4.53 3.96 9.27
N GLY A 59 4.43 2.99 8.36
CA GLY A 59 3.17 2.61 7.70
C GLY A 59 2.69 3.60 6.64
N ASP A 60 3.43 4.68 6.39
CA ASP A 60 3.13 5.69 5.36
C ASP A 60 4.39 6.44 4.87
N LEU A 61 5.55 5.77 4.87
CA LEU A 61 6.81 6.38 4.50
C LEU A 61 6.97 6.42 2.98
N HIS A 62 6.50 7.49 2.35
CA HIS A 62 6.73 7.79 0.94
C HIS A 62 7.35 9.18 0.75
N PHE A 63 7.80 9.51 -0.46
CA PHE A 63 8.59 10.72 -0.72
C PHE A 63 7.90 12.04 -0.32
N ASP A 64 6.57 12.14 -0.34
CA ASP A 64 5.87 13.35 0.15
C ASP A 64 5.96 13.54 1.68
N ASN A 65 6.20 12.47 2.45
CA ASN A 65 6.31 12.50 3.91
C ASN A 65 7.78 12.60 4.38
N VAL A 66 8.70 12.88 3.45
CA VAL A 66 10.14 13.01 3.72
C VAL A 66 10.60 14.43 3.43
N MET A 67 11.11 15.11 4.44
CA MET A 67 11.75 16.42 4.27
C MET A 67 13.22 16.25 3.91
N VAL A 68 13.70 17.04 2.95
CA VAL A 68 15.07 17.00 2.45
C VAL A 68 15.68 18.41 2.44
N VAL A 69 16.91 18.55 2.95
CA VAL A 69 17.72 19.78 2.87
C VAL A 69 19.04 19.45 2.18
N GLY A 70 19.22 19.97 0.95
CA GLY A 70 20.33 19.55 0.09
C GLY A 70 20.18 18.07 -0.27
N ASP A 71 21.21 17.27 0.01
CA ASP A 71 21.22 15.82 -0.24
C ASP A 71 20.95 14.98 1.02
N ARG A 72 20.33 15.59 2.06
CA ARG A 72 20.11 14.92 3.35
C ARG A 72 18.64 14.96 3.76
N VAL A 73 18.15 13.82 4.20
CA VAL A 73 16.87 13.73 4.91
C VAL A 73 16.97 14.54 6.20
N SER A 74 16.10 15.54 6.36
CA SER A 74 16.05 16.43 7.51
C SER A 74 14.91 16.09 8.49
N GLY A 75 13.92 15.31 8.06
CA GLY A 75 12.85 14.85 8.92
C GLY A 75 11.84 13.96 8.20
N LEU A 76 11.04 13.26 8.98
CA LEU A 76 9.90 12.45 8.55
C LEU A 76 8.62 13.03 9.15
N LEU A 77 7.51 12.92 8.46
CA LEU A 77 6.20 13.47 8.83
C LEU A 77 5.14 12.36 8.91
N ASP A 78 4.01 12.63 9.58
CA ASP A 78 2.78 11.82 9.53
C ASP A 78 2.88 10.37 10.06
N PHE A 79 3.16 10.26 11.36
CA PHE A 79 3.30 9.00 12.10
C PHE A 79 1.96 8.35 12.53
N GLU A 80 0.82 8.77 11.98
CA GLU A 80 -0.49 8.29 12.45
C GLU A 80 -0.78 6.83 12.09
N PHE A 81 -0.10 6.30 11.07
CA PHE A 81 -0.21 4.91 10.62
C PHE A 81 0.83 3.97 11.23
N CYS A 82 1.59 4.43 12.22
CA CYS A 82 2.59 3.60 12.89
C CYS A 82 1.98 2.35 13.50
N SER A 83 2.56 1.19 13.17
CA SER A 83 2.07 -0.11 13.62
C SER A 83 3.21 -1.13 13.72
N PHE A 84 2.97 -2.22 14.45
CA PHE A 84 3.82 -3.40 14.37
C PHE A 84 3.34 -4.27 13.21
N ASP A 85 4.18 -4.40 12.18
CA ASP A 85 3.87 -5.12 10.94
C ASP A 85 5.13 -5.79 10.38
N PHE A 86 5.03 -6.50 9.26
CA PHE A 86 6.16 -7.06 8.54
C PHE A 86 7.17 -5.95 8.24
N ARG A 87 8.43 -6.17 8.61
CA ARG A 87 9.51 -5.20 8.40
C ARG A 87 9.66 -4.78 6.95
N ALA A 88 9.55 -5.73 6.03
CA ALA A 88 9.60 -5.45 4.60
C ALA A 88 8.43 -4.59 4.09
N MET A 89 7.35 -4.45 4.87
CA MET A 89 6.23 -3.58 4.52
C MET A 89 6.63 -2.10 4.45
N GLU A 90 7.58 -1.64 5.26
CA GLU A 90 8.08 -0.26 5.19
C GLU A 90 8.67 0.05 3.79
N LEU A 91 9.50 -0.86 3.28
CA LEU A 91 10.05 -0.73 1.94
C LEU A 91 8.96 -0.85 0.87
N ALA A 92 8.00 -1.76 1.05
CA ALA A 92 6.87 -1.90 0.13
C ALA A 92 6.02 -0.62 0.05
N VAL A 93 5.79 0.06 1.18
CA VAL A 93 5.09 1.34 1.24
C VAL A 93 5.82 2.40 0.42
N ALA A 94 7.13 2.56 0.63
CA ALA A 94 7.92 3.52 -0.14
C ALA A 94 7.92 3.22 -1.64
N LEU A 95 8.09 1.95 -2.02
CA LEU A 95 8.13 1.53 -3.43
C LEU A 95 6.78 1.64 -4.12
N SER A 96 5.66 1.45 -3.40
CA SER A 96 4.31 1.52 -3.96
C SER A 96 3.97 2.86 -4.60
N LYS A 97 4.66 3.94 -4.21
CA LYS A 97 4.47 5.26 -4.83
C LYS A 97 5.29 5.43 -6.10
N TYR A 98 6.47 4.83 -6.18
CA TYR A 98 7.34 4.91 -7.37
C TYR A 98 6.84 4.04 -8.54
N VAL A 99 6.09 2.96 -8.27
CA VAL A 99 5.60 2.09 -9.36
C VAL A 99 4.59 2.77 -10.29
N GLY A 100 3.97 3.87 -9.86
CA GLY A 100 3.07 4.69 -10.68
C GLY A 100 3.74 5.88 -11.38
N GLU A 101 5.04 6.12 -11.14
CA GLU A 101 5.79 7.23 -11.73
C GLU A 101 6.36 6.87 -13.10
N ASP A 102 6.84 7.89 -13.83
CA ASP A 102 7.63 7.70 -15.05
C ASP A 102 8.96 6.98 -14.73
N ASP A 103 9.34 6.02 -15.57
CA ASP A 103 10.53 5.17 -15.39
C ASP A 103 10.60 4.46 -14.01
N PRO A 104 9.55 3.72 -13.61
CA PRO A 104 9.37 3.23 -12.24
C PRO A 104 10.51 2.31 -11.78
N LEU A 105 11.08 1.53 -12.69
CA LEU A 105 12.19 0.62 -12.38
C LEU A 105 13.46 1.38 -11.96
N VAL A 106 13.75 2.52 -12.59
CA VAL A 106 14.93 3.34 -12.26
C VAL A 106 14.77 3.97 -10.88
N LEU A 107 13.57 4.44 -10.55
CA LEU A 107 13.25 5.02 -9.25
C LEU A 107 13.31 3.97 -8.13
N CYS A 108 12.70 2.81 -8.36
CA CYS A 108 12.77 1.66 -7.46
C CYS A 108 14.22 1.20 -7.23
N GLU A 109 15.03 1.09 -8.28
CA GLU A 109 16.44 0.71 -8.17
C GLU A 109 17.24 1.72 -7.34
N ARG A 110 17.04 3.02 -7.56
CA ARG A 110 17.69 4.08 -6.77
C ARG A 110 17.29 4.00 -5.30
N PHE A 111 15.99 3.83 -5.01
CA PHE A 111 15.50 3.75 -3.65
C PHE A 111 16.04 2.52 -2.93
N VAL A 112 15.98 1.34 -3.57
CA VAL A 112 16.52 0.09 -3.02
C VAL A 112 18.02 0.21 -2.80
N THR A 113 18.77 0.81 -3.73
CA THR A 113 20.22 1.04 -3.60
C THR A 113 20.55 1.88 -2.36
N GLY A 114 19.76 2.93 -2.07
CA GLY A 114 19.89 3.70 -0.84
C GLY A 114 19.51 2.89 0.40
N TYR A 115 18.39 2.17 0.34
CA TYR A 115 17.89 1.36 1.44
C TYR A 115 18.92 0.32 1.90
N VAL A 116 19.52 -0.44 0.98
CA VAL A 116 20.45 -1.53 1.33
C VAL A 116 21.81 -1.07 1.87
N GLN A 117 22.09 0.24 1.88
CA GLN A 117 23.29 0.77 2.56
C GLN A 117 23.22 0.55 4.08
N HIS A 118 22.00 0.50 4.64
CA HIS A 118 21.77 0.35 6.07
C HIS A 118 20.71 -0.73 6.39
N GLY A 119 19.73 -0.93 5.52
CA GLY A 119 18.69 -1.93 5.63
C GLY A 119 19.16 -3.33 5.24
N GLN A 120 18.60 -4.34 5.90
CA GLN A 120 18.85 -5.74 5.61
C GLN A 120 17.52 -6.48 5.47
N LEU A 121 17.35 -7.17 4.35
CA LEU A 121 16.21 -8.05 4.11
C LEU A 121 16.69 -9.49 4.04
N THR A 122 15.89 -10.38 4.59
CA THR A 122 16.04 -11.82 4.39
C THR A 122 15.62 -12.20 2.97
N ALA A 123 16.05 -13.38 2.50
CA ALA A 123 15.60 -13.90 1.20
C ALA A 123 14.08 -14.06 1.13
N ALA A 124 13.43 -14.40 2.26
CA ALA A 124 11.98 -14.49 2.36
C ALA A 124 11.30 -13.11 2.20
N GLU A 125 11.83 -12.08 2.85
CA GLU A 125 11.35 -10.70 2.70
C GLU A 125 11.52 -10.18 1.27
N ILE A 126 12.67 -10.45 0.62
CA ILE A 126 12.90 -10.07 -0.78
C ILE A 126 11.88 -10.76 -1.70
N LYS A 127 11.64 -12.06 -1.49
CA LYS A 127 10.67 -12.83 -2.28
C LYS A 127 9.24 -12.32 -2.08
N ALA A 128 8.90 -11.87 -0.88
CA ALA A 128 7.58 -11.35 -0.54
C ALA A 128 7.34 -9.90 -1.00
N LEU A 129 8.41 -9.14 -1.31
CA LEU A 129 8.33 -7.70 -1.56
C LEU A 129 7.34 -7.30 -2.68
N PRO A 130 7.27 -7.99 -3.83
CA PRO A 130 6.28 -7.66 -4.86
C PRO A 130 4.83 -7.81 -4.38
N ASP A 131 4.55 -8.87 -3.61
CA ASP A 131 3.23 -9.10 -3.05
C ASP A 131 2.90 -8.07 -1.95
N LEU A 132 3.89 -7.64 -1.15
CA LEU A 132 3.70 -6.58 -0.15
C LEU A 132 3.42 -5.21 -0.81
N ILE A 133 4.04 -4.92 -1.96
CA ILE A 133 3.73 -3.71 -2.75
C ILE A 133 2.28 -3.75 -3.22
N ASN A 134 1.83 -4.88 -3.77
CA ASN A 134 0.43 -5.06 -4.17
C ASN A 134 -0.52 -4.92 -2.97
N LEU A 135 -0.18 -5.54 -1.83
CA LEU A 135 -0.95 -5.41 -0.60
C LEU A 135 -1.11 -3.95 -0.18
N ARG A 136 -0.07 -3.13 -0.30
CA ARG A 136 -0.15 -1.69 -0.04
C ARG A 136 -1.09 -0.98 -1.02
N ILE A 137 -0.96 -1.24 -2.32
CA ILE A 137 -1.81 -0.61 -3.35
C ILE A 137 -3.29 -0.96 -3.10
N PHE A 138 -3.57 -2.23 -2.86
CA PHE A 138 -4.92 -2.72 -2.53
C PHE A 138 -5.46 -2.11 -1.23
N SER A 139 -4.62 -2.04 -0.21
CA SER A 139 -4.94 -1.37 1.07
C SER A 139 -5.37 0.07 0.86
N ASN A 140 -4.65 0.83 0.03
CA ASN A 140 -4.98 2.23 -0.28
C ASN A 140 -6.31 2.35 -1.03
N ALA A 141 -6.55 1.52 -2.04
CA ALA A 141 -7.81 1.55 -2.77
C ALA A 141 -9.02 1.27 -1.88
N ILE A 142 -8.91 0.30 -0.99
CA ILE A 142 -9.93 0.00 0.01
C ILE A 142 -10.09 1.19 0.97
N TYR A 143 -8.98 1.77 1.45
CA TYR A 143 -9.02 2.91 2.36
C TYR A 143 -9.76 4.12 1.76
N PHE A 144 -9.40 4.54 0.55
CA PHE A 144 -10.04 5.67 -0.13
C PHE A 144 -11.49 5.38 -0.51
N THR A 145 -11.82 4.14 -0.89
CA THR A 145 -13.22 3.70 -1.03
C THR A 145 -13.97 3.88 0.29
N GLY A 146 -13.36 3.48 1.40
CA GLY A 146 -13.92 3.64 2.74
C GLY A 146 -14.16 5.11 3.12
N ARG A 147 -13.25 6.02 2.76
CA ARG A 147 -13.42 7.46 2.97
C ARG A 147 -14.53 8.04 2.10
N ALA A 148 -14.63 7.62 0.84
CA ALA A 148 -15.70 8.04 -0.05
C ALA A 148 -17.09 7.61 0.47
N ILE A 149 -17.23 6.35 0.93
CA ILE A 149 -18.46 5.86 1.56
C ILE A 149 -18.83 6.68 2.80
N ALA A 150 -17.84 7.10 3.58
CA ALA A 150 -18.03 7.92 4.77
C ALA A 150 -18.32 9.40 4.47
N GLY A 151 -18.25 9.83 3.21
CA GLY A 151 -18.36 11.23 2.79
C GLY A 151 -17.17 12.10 3.21
N GLU A 152 -16.03 11.49 3.50
CA GLU A 152 -14.81 12.17 3.95
C GLU A 152 -13.91 12.59 2.77
N ASP A 153 -14.08 11.93 1.62
CA ASP A 153 -13.44 12.22 0.33
C ASP A 153 -14.43 11.92 -0.79
N SER A 154 -14.05 12.20 -2.04
CA SER A 154 -14.77 11.73 -3.23
C SER A 154 -14.03 10.55 -3.89
N LEU A 155 -14.71 9.82 -4.78
CA LEU A 155 -14.05 8.77 -5.57
C LEU A 155 -12.99 9.30 -6.54
N GLU A 156 -12.87 10.61 -6.76
CA GLU A 156 -11.76 11.20 -7.53
C GLU A 156 -10.40 10.93 -6.85
N SER A 157 -10.38 10.64 -5.54
CA SER A 157 -9.16 10.24 -4.83
C SER A 157 -8.67 8.82 -5.18
N LEU A 158 -9.42 8.04 -5.98
CA LEU A 158 -9.02 6.71 -6.46
C LEU A 158 -8.35 6.73 -7.84
N THR A 159 -8.37 7.87 -8.54
CA THR A 159 -7.80 8.07 -9.88
C THR A 159 -6.59 8.98 -9.81
#